data_AF-A0A925PTL1-F1
#
_entry.id   AF-A0A925PTL1-F1
#
_cell.length_a   1.000
_cell.length_b   1.000
_cell.length_c   1.000
_cell.angle_alpha   90.00
_cell.angle_beta   90.00
_cell.angle_gamma   90.00
#
_symmetry.space_group_name_H-M   'P 1'
#
loop_
_entity.id
_entity.type
_entity.pdbx_description
1 polymer ?
#
loop_
_entity_poly.entity_id
_entity_poly.type
_entity_poly.pdbx_seq_one_letter_code
_entity_poly.pdbx_strand_id
1 'polypeptide(L)'
;MFARFVAVFLLGVAQASFAQTAPAGSNAQAKELAQRLGREKSAEGLATILGARNLELLEAYQRGFHETSQREPEVPLPAAVEALIVKHYGDPALGPRLRRLFTGNWTPYATRELFDALFAEWRSGKVREGALPIRDSVFHTPLVGIEAPLAEWLESGGPQSDDAHAIARFLAKRKYHPGVPAIAKRLRSAPPGEGRAFSDSLLQMETDDALAAVTARMTWLRGGPGSGWVTELAQLDAAMAERQRQIALQSSRAYQFTTMRDALRPPPTERALRDSHPERYVEAVSARLRALERLAEEYRDQPAVVGTRGDIAEGYLGLGNFLRFRMKRPREAVEQFAAAERNGHGLAIFAAADTYQFDLRDKARALAEYRRNLAKIRAIPVDSRPEEALFLKWASRWLEHQAEYLARGRTFSGTVGRDETAGAAMLVFLGAAGRGTGDDALGVEPLLARLYGGDSMQGGGVDRREVGRILGSLPPSGWTLMRTAPFVASMPDAQSILAHLARNDLAGYASASLFAVSELADRGAGQRGGRLHRGMEEMFAGSQALREARARFVRERGVTLAP
;
A
#
# COMPACT_ATOMS: atom_id res chain seq x y z
N MET A 1 22.28 23.16 15.30
CA MET A 1 22.36 24.51 15.91
C MET A 1 23.31 25.43 15.16
N PHE A 2 24.53 25.00 14.80
CA PHE A 2 25.50 25.86 14.10
C PHE A 2 25.07 26.35 12.70
N ALA A 3 24.33 25.53 11.94
CA ALA A 3 23.78 25.92 10.63
C ALA A 3 22.58 26.90 10.71
N ARG A 4 21.91 27.00 11.87
CA ARG A 4 20.80 27.95 12.07
C ARG A 4 21.29 29.36 12.41
N PHE A 5 22.47 29.49 13.02
CA PHE A 5 23.03 30.79 13.41
C PHE A 5 23.58 31.61 12.23
N VAL A 6 24.10 30.94 11.19
CA VAL A 6 24.71 31.61 10.02
C VAL A 6 23.66 32.22 9.07
N ALA A 7 22.47 31.63 8.97
CA ALA A 7 21.40 32.13 8.10
C ALA A 7 20.74 33.41 8.64
N VAL A 8 20.63 33.56 9.96
CA VAL A 8 20.03 34.71 10.63
C VAL A 8 20.99 35.91 10.65
N PHE A 9 22.30 35.65 10.78
CA PHE A 9 23.33 36.70 10.77
C PHE A 9 23.48 37.38 9.40
N LEU A 10 23.34 36.63 8.29
CA LEU A 10 23.39 37.20 6.94
C LEU A 10 22.17 38.09 6.61
N LEU A 11 21.02 37.85 7.24
CA LEU A 11 19.83 38.69 7.11
C LEU A 11 19.84 39.93 8.02
N GLY A 12 20.49 39.85 9.18
CA GLY A 12 20.68 40.99 10.10
C GLY A 12 21.68 42.02 9.60
N VAL A 13 22.79 41.59 8.97
CA VAL A 13 23.79 42.52 8.39
C VAL A 13 23.27 43.20 7.12
N ALA A 14 22.32 42.58 6.43
CA ALA A 14 21.64 43.13 5.27
C ALA A 14 20.81 44.40 5.60
N GLN A 15 20.13 44.46 6.75
CA GLN A 15 19.18 45.55 7.04
C GLN A 15 19.82 46.93 7.23
N ALA A 16 21.13 47.03 7.46
CA ALA A 16 21.82 48.31 7.60
C ALA A 16 22.32 48.91 6.27
N SER A 17 22.23 48.20 5.14
CA SER A 17 22.82 48.66 3.85
C SER A 17 21.85 48.76 2.67
N PHE A 18 20.55 48.48 2.84
CA PHE A 18 19.61 48.38 1.71
C PHE A 18 18.98 49.69 1.21
N ALA A 19 19.46 50.86 1.66
CA ALA A 19 18.89 52.13 1.19
C ALA A 19 19.52 52.66 -0.11
N GLN A 20 20.72 52.26 -0.53
CA GLN A 20 21.36 52.85 -1.72
C GLN A 20 22.16 51.81 -2.55
N THR A 21 21.64 51.54 -3.76
CA THR A 21 22.33 50.93 -4.92
C THR A 21 23.09 49.61 -4.69
N ALA A 22 22.36 48.50 -4.59
CA ALA A 22 22.95 47.16 -4.70
C ALA A 22 23.03 46.69 -6.17
N PRO A 23 24.10 45.99 -6.59
CA PRO A 23 24.24 45.47 -7.95
C PRO A 23 23.16 44.44 -8.28
N ALA A 24 22.77 44.37 -9.55
CA ALA A 24 21.63 43.59 -10.07
C ALA A 24 21.66 42.07 -9.73
N GLY A 25 22.80 41.50 -9.33
CA GLY A 25 22.92 40.10 -8.89
C GLY A 25 22.45 39.80 -7.47
N SER A 26 22.37 40.80 -6.58
CA SER A 26 22.01 40.63 -5.17
C SER A 26 20.53 40.23 -4.95
N ASN A 27 19.63 40.70 -5.83
CA ASN A 27 18.19 40.41 -5.72
C ASN A 27 17.87 38.95 -6.08
N ALA A 28 18.63 38.34 -7.00
CA ALA A 28 18.43 36.94 -7.38
C ALA A 28 18.76 35.97 -6.24
N GLN A 29 19.88 36.17 -5.56
CA GLN A 29 20.29 35.36 -4.41
C GLN A 29 19.32 35.50 -3.23
N ALA A 30 18.82 36.71 -2.97
CA ALA A 30 17.82 36.95 -1.94
C ALA A 30 16.49 36.23 -2.24
N LYS A 31 16.05 36.22 -3.50
CA LYS A 31 14.85 35.47 -3.94
C LYS A 31 15.04 33.96 -3.81
N GLU A 32 16.19 33.42 -4.19
CA GLU A 32 16.49 31.99 -4.05
C GLU A 32 16.49 31.56 -2.57
N LEU A 33 17.11 32.38 -1.70
CA LEU A 33 17.09 32.14 -0.26
C LEU A 33 15.67 32.18 0.30
N ALA A 34 14.86 33.19 -0.07
CA ALA A 34 13.47 33.29 0.35
C ALA A 34 12.65 32.07 -0.10
N GLN A 35 12.84 31.60 -1.33
CA GLN A 35 12.19 30.38 -1.83
C GLN A 35 12.62 29.14 -1.05
N ARG A 36 13.92 28.99 -0.74
CA ARG A 36 14.40 27.89 0.11
C ARG A 36 13.76 27.93 1.50
N LEU A 37 13.71 29.11 2.13
CA LEU A 37 13.05 29.31 3.42
C LEU A 37 11.55 28.97 3.36
N GLY A 38 10.90 29.24 2.23
CA GLY A 38 9.54 28.82 1.93
C GLY A 38 9.38 27.30 1.92
N ARG A 39 10.27 26.57 1.23
CA ARG A 39 10.27 25.10 1.22
C ARG A 39 10.47 24.53 2.62
N GLU A 40 11.32 25.17 3.42
CA GLU A 40 11.57 24.78 4.82
C GLU A 40 10.45 25.23 5.77
N LYS A 41 9.43 25.97 5.27
CA LYS A 41 8.34 26.55 6.06
C LYS A 41 8.85 27.37 7.25
N SER A 42 9.96 28.10 7.06
CA SER A 42 10.69 28.81 8.13
C SER A 42 9.97 30.09 8.59
N ALA A 43 9.40 30.06 9.80
CA ALA A 43 8.72 31.22 10.40
C ALA A 43 9.66 32.40 10.66
N GLU A 44 10.90 32.15 11.08
CA GLU A 44 11.91 33.21 11.31
C GLU A 44 12.32 33.90 10.01
N GLY A 45 12.51 33.11 8.95
CA GLY A 45 12.78 33.63 7.61
C GLY A 45 11.63 34.50 7.11
N LEU A 46 10.38 34.04 7.29
CA LEU A 46 9.19 34.80 6.96
C LEU A 46 9.10 36.10 7.78
N ALA A 47 9.29 36.05 9.11
CA ALA A 47 9.26 37.23 9.97
C ALA A 47 10.27 38.30 9.53
N THR A 48 11.45 37.88 9.10
CA THR A 48 12.48 38.80 8.59
C THR A 48 12.07 39.47 7.28
N ILE A 49 11.52 38.69 6.34
CA ILE A 49 10.97 39.21 5.07
C ILE A 49 9.85 40.23 5.35
N LEU A 50 8.97 39.92 6.31
CA LEU A 50 7.88 40.81 6.73
C LEU A 50 8.39 42.10 7.38
N GLY A 51 9.41 42.02 8.22
CA GLY A 51 10.06 43.18 8.83
C GLY A 51 10.68 44.13 7.80
N ALA A 52 11.25 43.58 6.73
CA ALA A 52 11.77 44.36 5.60
C ALA A 52 10.68 44.92 4.66
N ARG A 53 9.42 44.47 4.81
CA ARG A 53 8.28 44.77 3.93
C ARG A 53 8.57 44.57 2.43
N ASN A 54 9.46 43.63 2.08
CA ASN A 54 9.83 43.35 0.70
C ASN A 54 8.87 42.33 0.06
N LEU A 55 8.01 42.81 -0.83
CA LEU A 55 6.93 42.03 -1.44
C LEU A 55 7.44 40.98 -2.43
N GLU A 56 8.57 41.23 -3.11
CA GLU A 56 9.16 40.28 -4.05
C GLU A 56 9.74 39.05 -3.33
N LEU A 57 10.35 39.28 -2.16
CA LEU A 57 10.88 38.20 -1.33
C LEU A 57 9.74 37.38 -0.70
N LEU A 58 8.64 38.02 -0.31
CA LEU A 58 7.46 37.32 0.19
C LEU A 58 6.85 36.42 -0.89
N GLU A 59 6.78 36.88 -2.13
CA GLU A 59 6.33 36.06 -3.26
C GLU A 59 7.27 34.88 -3.54
N ALA A 60 8.59 35.09 -3.47
CA ALA A 60 9.55 33.99 -3.58
C ALA A 60 9.38 32.94 -2.47
N TYR A 61 9.18 33.38 -1.22
CA TYR A 61 8.85 32.50 -0.10
C TYR A 61 7.58 31.69 -0.35
N GLN A 62 6.51 32.33 -0.84
CA GLN A 62 5.25 31.64 -1.18
C GLN A 62 5.44 30.53 -2.21
N ARG A 63 6.24 30.76 -3.25
CA ARG A 63 6.53 29.74 -4.27
C ARG A 63 7.20 28.50 -3.67
N GLY A 64 8.22 28.69 -2.82
CA GLY A 64 8.86 27.57 -2.13
C GLY A 64 7.92 26.85 -1.17
N PHE A 65 7.06 27.59 -0.48
CA PHE A 65 6.04 27.02 0.39
C PHE A 65 5.03 26.16 -0.38
N HIS A 66 4.64 26.60 -1.59
CA HIS A 66 3.75 25.86 -2.47
C HIS A 66 4.34 24.52 -2.94
N GLU A 67 5.60 24.53 -3.38
CA GLU A 67 6.32 23.33 -3.86
C GLU A 67 6.29 22.16 -2.86
N THR A 68 6.32 22.48 -1.56
CA THR A 68 6.31 21.48 -0.49
C THR A 68 4.90 21.14 -0.04
N SER A 69 4.01 22.13 0.10
CA SER A 69 2.66 21.90 0.59
C SER A 69 1.79 21.08 -0.39
N GLN A 70 2.05 21.16 -1.70
CA GLN A 70 1.40 20.27 -2.67
C GLN A 70 1.71 18.78 -2.46
N ARG A 71 2.87 18.46 -1.85
CA ARG A 71 3.26 17.09 -1.53
C ARG A 71 2.68 16.62 -0.19
N GLU A 72 2.13 17.54 0.59
CA GLU A 72 1.66 17.33 1.97
C GLU A 72 0.31 18.05 2.22
N PRO A 73 -0.75 17.76 1.44
CA PRO A 73 -2.00 18.53 1.49
C PRO A 73 -2.75 18.45 2.83
N GLU A 74 -2.42 17.48 3.68
CA GLU A 74 -3.06 17.29 4.99
C GLU A 74 -2.28 17.92 6.15
N VAL A 75 -1.04 18.38 5.92
CA VAL A 75 -0.20 18.94 6.96
C VAL A 75 -0.57 20.41 7.16
N PRO A 76 -1.02 20.82 8.37
CA PRO A 76 -1.38 22.21 8.61
C PRO A 76 -0.17 23.15 8.54
N LEU A 77 -0.44 24.45 8.40
CA LEU A 77 0.56 25.48 8.56
C LEU A 77 1.32 25.32 9.89
N PRO A 78 2.64 25.58 9.93
CA PRO A 78 3.35 25.66 11.20
C PRO A 78 2.77 26.77 12.08
N ALA A 79 2.52 26.49 13.35
CA ALA A 79 1.89 27.43 14.29
C ALA A 79 2.58 28.81 14.34
N ALA A 80 3.92 28.85 14.24
CA ALA A 80 4.68 30.09 14.20
C ALA A 80 4.46 30.91 12.91
N VAL A 81 4.22 30.25 11.78
CA VAL A 81 3.82 30.92 10.52
C VAL A 81 2.41 31.45 10.65
N GLU A 82 1.47 30.69 11.22
CA GLU A 82 0.09 31.15 11.48
C GLU A 82 0.06 32.40 12.37
N ALA A 83 0.85 32.43 13.45
CA ALA A 83 0.94 33.59 14.32
C ALA A 83 1.36 34.87 13.56
N LEU A 84 2.26 34.76 12.58
CA LEU A 84 2.64 35.88 11.72
C LEU A 84 1.51 36.29 10.77
N ILE A 85 0.75 35.33 10.25
CA ILE A 85 -0.43 35.60 9.42
C ILE A 85 -1.48 36.37 10.23
N VAL A 86 -1.82 35.90 11.43
CA VAL A 86 -2.78 36.55 12.34
C VAL A 86 -2.31 37.97 12.69
N LYS A 87 -1.04 38.13 13.08
CA LYS A 87 -0.45 39.44 13.42
C LYS A 87 -0.56 40.46 12.28
N HIS A 88 -0.41 40.02 11.04
CA HIS A 88 -0.42 40.88 9.86
C HIS A 88 -1.72 40.76 9.04
N TYR A 89 -2.76 40.12 9.58
CA TYR A 89 -4.01 39.82 8.84
C TYR A 89 -4.69 41.10 8.33
N GLY A 90 -4.73 42.13 9.17
CA GLY A 90 -5.32 43.43 8.87
C GLY A 90 -4.49 44.31 7.94
N ASP A 91 -3.20 44.00 7.72
CA ASP A 91 -2.29 44.85 6.95
C ASP A 91 -2.68 44.87 5.46
N PRO A 92 -2.90 46.06 4.84
CA PRO A 92 -3.40 46.16 3.47
C PRO A 92 -2.40 45.65 2.43
N ALA A 93 -1.09 45.69 2.71
CA ALA A 93 -0.05 45.28 1.77
C ALA A 93 0.39 43.82 1.99
N LEU A 94 0.49 43.39 3.25
CA LEU A 94 1.03 42.09 3.63
C LEU A 94 -0.08 41.03 3.78
N GLY A 95 -1.23 41.39 4.36
CA GLY A 95 -2.32 40.46 4.67
C GLY A 95 -2.80 39.63 3.48
N PRO A 96 -3.18 40.25 2.33
CA PRO A 96 -3.62 39.51 1.15
C PRO A 96 -2.58 38.51 0.62
N ARG A 97 -1.29 38.84 0.72
CA ARG A 97 -0.20 37.96 0.31
C ARG A 97 -0.06 36.82 1.30
N LEU A 98 0.05 37.10 2.59
CA LEU A 98 0.21 36.08 3.63
C LEU A 98 -0.90 35.03 3.60
N ARG A 99 -2.15 35.43 3.30
CA ARG A 99 -3.25 34.48 3.13
C ARG A 99 -3.04 33.45 2.01
N ARG A 100 -2.33 33.80 0.94
CA ARG A 100 -2.03 32.87 -0.17
C ARG A 100 -1.28 31.62 0.28
N LEU A 101 -0.58 31.66 1.42
CA LEU A 101 0.11 30.49 1.97
C LEU A 101 -0.84 29.33 2.28
N PHE A 102 -2.10 29.63 2.67
CA PHE A 102 -3.10 28.60 2.95
C PHE A 102 -4.27 28.63 1.96
N THR A 103 -4.69 29.81 1.49
CA THR A 103 -5.79 29.92 0.53
C THR A 103 -5.34 29.37 -0.83
N GLY A 104 -4.16 29.77 -1.32
CA GLY A 104 -3.58 29.42 -2.63
C GLY A 104 -3.38 27.93 -2.88
N ASN A 105 -3.16 27.20 -1.79
CA ASN A 105 -2.61 25.85 -1.82
C ASN A 105 -3.53 24.82 -1.19
N TRP A 106 -4.68 25.26 -0.67
CA TRP A 106 -5.52 24.43 0.19
C TRP A 106 -4.67 23.76 1.28
N THR A 107 -3.89 24.57 2.00
CA THR A 107 -3.10 24.10 3.14
C THR A 107 -3.92 24.33 4.41
N PRO A 108 -4.15 23.33 5.27
CA PRO A 108 -4.94 23.52 6.47
C PRO A 108 -4.30 24.54 7.41
N TYR A 109 -5.10 25.30 8.15
CA TYR A 109 -4.62 26.08 9.30
C TYR A 109 -5.19 25.51 10.60
N ALA A 110 -4.55 25.75 11.74
CA ALA A 110 -4.84 25.06 13.00
C ALA A 110 -5.01 25.98 14.21
N THR A 111 -5.07 27.31 14.04
CA THR A 111 -5.28 28.28 15.14
C THR A 111 -6.68 28.89 15.14
N ARG A 112 -7.26 29.05 16.35
CA ARG A 112 -8.61 29.59 16.52
C ARG A 112 -8.68 31.06 16.12
N GLU A 113 -7.63 31.82 16.40
CA GLU A 113 -7.50 33.24 16.08
C GLU A 113 -7.58 33.48 14.58
N LEU A 114 -6.96 32.60 13.77
CA LEU A 114 -7.04 32.69 12.31
C LEU A 114 -8.44 32.32 11.80
N PHE A 115 -9.09 31.32 12.39
CA PHE A 115 -10.50 31.03 12.10
C PHE A 115 -11.37 32.27 12.38
N ASP A 116 -11.29 32.86 13.58
CA ASP A 116 -12.13 33.98 13.98
C ASP A 116 -11.91 35.20 13.06
N ALA A 117 -10.67 35.45 12.64
CA ALA A 117 -10.35 36.51 11.68
C ALA A 117 -10.94 36.27 10.27
N LEU A 118 -10.78 35.05 9.74
CA LEU A 118 -11.34 34.64 8.44
C LEU A 118 -12.87 34.68 8.47
N PHE A 119 -13.45 34.16 9.55
CA PHE A 119 -14.89 34.06 9.73
C PHE A 119 -15.53 35.45 9.89
N ALA A 120 -14.91 36.35 10.65
CA ALA A 120 -15.37 37.73 10.77
C ALA A 120 -15.29 38.48 9.42
N GLU A 121 -14.22 38.30 8.65
CA GLU A 121 -14.09 38.90 7.31
C GLU A 121 -15.17 38.37 6.37
N TRP A 122 -15.40 37.05 6.34
CA TRP A 122 -16.44 36.44 5.52
C TRP A 122 -17.84 36.90 5.92
N ARG A 123 -18.17 36.85 7.22
CA ARG A 123 -19.48 37.26 7.77
C ARG A 123 -19.80 38.73 7.49
N SER A 124 -18.79 39.58 7.36
CA SER A 124 -18.99 41.01 7.07
C SER A 124 -19.55 41.30 5.68
N GLY A 125 -19.47 40.34 4.75
CA GLY A 125 -19.81 40.53 3.33
C GLY A 125 -18.84 41.45 2.57
N LYS A 126 -17.87 42.06 3.27
CA LYS A 126 -16.83 42.94 2.71
C LYS A 126 -15.52 42.17 2.52
N VAL A 127 -15.60 41.03 1.85
CA VAL A 127 -14.45 40.18 1.56
C VAL A 127 -13.47 40.97 0.69
N ARG A 128 -12.22 41.11 1.13
CA ARG A 128 -11.21 41.82 0.35
C ARG A 128 -10.94 41.04 -0.94
N GLU A 129 -10.82 41.74 -2.07
CA GLU A 129 -10.45 41.11 -3.35
C GLU A 129 -9.16 40.29 -3.22
N GLY A 130 -9.20 39.06 -3.73
CA GLY A 130 -8.13 38.09 -3.58
C GLY A 130 -8.27 36.92 -4.56
N ALA A 131 -7.18 36.17 -4.75
CA ALA A 131 -7.09 35.13 -5.77
C ALA A 131 -7.99 33.91 -5.52
N LEU A 132 -8.46 33.68 -4.28
CA LEU A 132 -9.33 32.55 -3.93
C LEU A 132 -10.35 32.95 -2.84
N PRO A 133 -11.53 32.29 -2.77
CA PRO A 133 -12.59 32.65 -1.83
C PRO A 133 -12.20 32.36 -0.38
N ILE A 134 -12.23 33.38 0.49
CA ILE A 134 -12.02 33.24 1.95
C ILE A 134 -12.96 32.17 2.55
N ARG A 135 -14.19 32.11 2.04
CA ARG A 135 -15.19 31.08 2.38
C ARG A 135 -14.61 29.67 2.42
N ASP A 136 -13.95 29.26 1.35
CA ASP A 136 -13.51 27.87 1.21
C ASP A 136 -12.36 27.56 2.18
N SER A 137 -11.56 28.58 2.51
CA SER A 137 -10.49 28.45 3.49
C SER A 137 -11.01 28.32 4.91
N VAL A 138 -12.12 28.96 5.30
CA VAL A 138 -12.73 28.81 6.63
C VAL A 138 -12.97 27.33 6.99
N PHE A 139 -13.41 26.53 6.02
CA PHE A 139 -13.69 25.11 6.18
C PHE A 139 -12.47 24.19 6.11
N HIS A 140 -11.31 24.74 5.76
CA HIS A 140 -10.10 23.97 5.52
C HIS A 140 -9.19 23.99 6.76
N THR A 141 -9.64 23.33 7.82
CA THR A 141 -8.97 23.28 9.12
C THR A 141 -9.29 21.98 9.88
N PRO A 142 -8.35 21.43 10.66
CA PRO A 142 -8.64 20.34 11.59
C PRO A 142 -9.28 20.81 12.91
N LEU A 143 -9.33 22.13 13.19
CA LEU A 143 -9.82 22.71 14.45
C LEU A 143 -11.19 22.18 14.87
N VAL A 144 -11.36 21.72 16.10
CA VAL A 144 -12.67 21.36 16.67
C VAL A 144 -13.26 22.57 17.39
N GLY A 145 -14.59 22.71 17.37
CA GLY A 145 -15.32 23.77 18.09
C GLY A 145 -15.62 25.01 17.25
N ILE A 146 -15.30 24.99 15.96
CA ILE A 146 -15.70 26.04 14.99
C ILE A 146 -17.09 25.80 14.41
N GLU A 147 -17.65 24.61 14.63
CA GLU A 147 -18.96 24.21 14.15
C GLU A 147 -20.09 25.01 14.81
N ALA A 148 -19.96 25.29 16.11
CA ALA A 148 -20.95 26.06 16.87
C ALA A 148 -21.21 27.47 16.30
N PRO A 149 -20.19 28.34 16.11
CA PRO A 149 -20.42 29.68 15.54
C PRO A 149 -20.91 29.63 14.08
N LEU A 150 -20.54 28.60 13.32
CA LEU A 150 -21.06 28.38 11.96
C LEU A 150 -22.54 27.99 11.97
N ALA A 151 -22.95 27.09 12.86
CA ALA A 151 -24.35 26.69 13.04
C ALA A 151 -25.22 27.85 13.52
N GLU A 152 -24.71 28.66 14.48
CA GLU A 152 -25.39 29.87 14.96
C GLU A 152 -25.62 30.88 13.82
N TRP A 153 -24.58 31.15 13.03
CA TRP A 153 -24.72 32.05 11.89
C TRP A 153 -25.68 31.51 10.84
N LEU A 154 -25.63 30.20 10.54
CA LEU A 154 -26.59 29.55 9.66
C LEU A 154 -28.02 29.71 10.17
N GLU A 155 -28.27 29.49 11.46
CA GLU A 155 -29.59 29.59 12.07
C GLU A 155 -30.17 31.01 12.07
N SER A 156 -29.30 32.02 12.20
CA SER A 156 -29.68 33.44 12.29
C SER A 156 -30.30 34.01 11.01
N GLY A 157 -30.26 33.29 9.89
CA GLY A 157 -30.64 33.87 8.59
C GLY A 157 -29.49 34.59 7.86
N GLY A 158 -28.36 34.81 8.55
CA GLY A 158 -27.24 35.65 8.09
C GLY A 158 -26.58 35.29 6.75
N PRO A 159 -26.09 34.05 6.52
CA PRO A 159 -25.41 33.72 5.26
C PRO A 159 -26.38 33.69 4.07
N GLN A 160 -25.86 34.08 2.90
CA GLN A 160 -26.52 33.94 1.60
C GLN A 160 -26.66 32.46 1.20
N SER A 161 -27.42 32.15 0.14
CA SER A 161 -27.76 30.76 -0.23
C SER A 161 -26.52 29.87 -0.42
N ASP A 162 -25.57 30.29 -1.25
CA ASP A 162 -24.33 29.53 -1.51
C ASP A 162 -23.49 29.32 -0.24
N ASP A 163 -23.41 30.34 0.61
CA ASP A 163 -22.68 30.30 1.87
C ASP A 163 -23.36 29.36 2.87
N ALA A 164 -24.70 29.42 2.95
CA ALA A 164 -25.50 28.55 3.79
C ALA A 164 -25.35 27.07 3.38
N HIS A 165 -25.30 26.79 2.07
CA HIS A 165 -25.04 25.43 1.56
C HIS A 165 -23.64 24.94 1.94
N ALA A 166 -22.62 25.81 1.82
CA ALA A 166 -21.25 25.45 2.17
C ALA A 166 -21.12 25.15 3.67
N ILE A 167 -21.77 25.95 4.53
CA ILE A 167 -21.82 25.70 5.98
C ILE A 167 -22.53 24.37 6.28
N ALA A 168 -23.71 24.14 5.71
CA ALA A 168 -24.46 22.90 5.93
C ALA A 168 -23.64 21.66 5.54
N ARG A 169 -22.97 21.71 4.38
CA ARG A 169 -22.08 20.64 3.91
C ARG A 169 -20.90 20.42 4.85
N PHE A 170 -20.30 21.49 5.36
CA PHE A 170 -19.20 21.39 6.33
C PHE A 170 -19.65 20.73 7.64
N LEU A 171 -20.77 21.18 8.22
CA LEU A 171 -21.34 20.62 9.44
C LEU A 171 -21.70 19.13 9.26
N ALA A 172 -22.26 18.78 8.10
CA ALA A 172 -22.58 17.40 7.75
C ALA A 172 -21.33 16.53 7.58
N LYS A 173 -20.30 17.03 6.89
CA LYS A 173 -19.00 16.35 6.74
C LYS A 173 -18.37 16.03 8.10
N ARG A 174 -18.51 16.92 9.09
CA ARG A 174 -18.01 16.72 10.45
C ARG A 174 -18.97 16.00 11.39
N LYS A 175 -20.15 15.60 10.91
CA LYS A 175 -21.21 14.96 11.71
C LYS A 175 -21.55 15.77 12.97
N TYR A 176 -21.60 17.10 12.87
CA TYR A 176 -21.85 17.97 14.03
C TYR A 176 -23.35 18.01 14.36
N HIS A 177 -23.82 17.03 15.13
CA HIS A 177 -25.26 16.85 15.46
C HIS A 177 -25.96 18.10 16.01
N PRO A 178 -25.33 18.94 16.87
CA PRO A 178 -25.99 20.17 17.33
C PRO A 178 -26.33 21.17 16.21
N GLY A 179 -25.78 21.00 14.99
CA GLY A 179 -26.11 21.80 13.81
C GLY A 179 -27.39 21.37 13.08
N VAL A 180 -27.98 20.20 13.38
CA VAL A 180 -29.21 19.69 12.73
C VAL A 180 -30.35 20.72 12.77
N PRO A 181 -30.66 21.35 13.93
CA PRO A 181 -31.76 22.33 13.99
C PRO A 181 -31.56 23.52 13.04
N ALA A 182 -30.33 24.03 12.93
CA ALA A 182 -29.99 25.15 12.05
C ALA A 182 -30.19 24.80 10.56
N ILE A 183 -29.71 23.63 10.14
CA ILE A 183 -29.87 23.14 8.76
C ILE A 183 -31.34 22.84 8.45
N ALA A 184 -32.06 22.20 9.37
CA ALA A 184 -33.48 21.91 9.23
C ALA A 184 -34.33 23.18 9.14
N LYS A 185 -34.00 24.23 9.90
CA LYS A 185 -34.65 25.55 9.81
C LYS A 185 -34.47 26.15 8.42
N ARG A 186 -33.25 26.11 7.87
CA ARG A 186 -32.99 26.57 6.50
C ARG A 186 -33.73 25.74 5.45
N LEU A 187 -33.78 24.42 5.60
CA LEU A 187 -34.53 23.55 4.70
C LEU A 187 -36.03 23.91 4.66
N ARG A 188 -36.64 24.20 5.82
CA ARG A 188 -38.05 24.60 5.89
C ARG A 188 -38.33 25.94 5.19
N SER A 189 -37.39 26.88 5.27
CA SER A 189 -37.52 28.20 4.65
C SER A 189 -37.09 28.25 3.18
N ALA A 190 -36.40 27.22 2.68
CA ALA A 190 -35.92 27.19 1.30
C ALA A 190 -37.08 27.04 0.30
N PRO A 191 -37.11 27.81 -0.80
CA PRO A 191 -38.09 27.60 -1.86
C PRO A 191 -37.91 26.23 -2.53
N PRO A 192 -38.93 25.71 -3.24
CA PRO A 192 -38.80 24.51 -4.05
C PRO A 192 -37.63 24.62 -5.04
N GLY A 193 -36.78 23.60 -5.09
CA GLY A 193 -35.56 23.55 -5.90
C GLY A 193 -34.28 23.99 -5.18
N GLU A 194 -34.37 24.80 -4.13
CA GLU A 194 -33.20 25.28 -3.37
C GLU A 194 -32.92 24.47 -2.08
N GLY A 195 -33.85 23.60 -1.67
CA GLY A 195 -33.73 22.78 -0.46
C GLY A 195 -32.72 21.63 -0.54
N ARG A 196 -32.32 21.23 -1.75
CA ARG A 196 -31.54 20.01 -1.98
C ARG A 196 -30.23 19.95 -1.17
N ALA A 197 -29.42 21.00 -1.20
CA ALA A 197 -28.12 20.98 -0.52
C ALA A 197 -28.27 20.80 1.00
N PHE A 198 -29.33 21.34 1.60
CA PHE A 198 -29.63 21.14 3.02
C PHE A 198 -30.12 19.72 3.30
N SER A 199 -30.98 19.16 2.44
CA SER A 199 -31.43 17.77 2.55
C SER A 199 -30.28 16.78 2.42
N ASP A 200 -29.40 16.95 1.42
CA ASP A 200 -28.21 16.12 1.23
C ASP A 200 -27.29 16.18 2.46
N SER A 201 -27.12 17.38 3.03
CA SER A 201 -26.35 17.58 4.26
C SER A 201 -27.00 16.86 5.46
N LEU A 202 -28.32 16.96 5.64
CA LEU A 202 -29.04 16.27 6.72
C LEU A 202 -28.97 14.74 6.58
N LEU A 203 -29.13 14.21 5.37
CA LEU A 203 -28.97 12.76 5.12
C LEU A 203 -27.56 12.28 5.44
N GLN A 204 -26.55 13.11 5.17
CA GLN A 204 -25.17 12.85 5.56
C GLN A 204 -24.94 12.95 7.07
N MET A 205 -25.80 13.55 7.89
CA MET A 205 -25.59 13.61 9.35
C MET A 205 -25.96 12.32 10.09
N GLU A 206 -26.78 11.46 9.48
CA GLU A 206 -27.08 10.11 9.99
C GLU A 206 -27.78 10.06 11.37
N THR A 207 -28.54 11.10 11.72
CA THR A 207 -29.35 11.16 12.95
C THR A 207 -30.85 11.06 12.63
N ASP A 208 -31.65 10.54 13.56
CA ASP A 208 -33.10 10.46 13.44
C ASP A 208 -33.76 11.84 13.22
N ASP A 209 -33.28 12.88 13.91
CA ASP A 209 -33.79 14.25 13.75
C ASP A 209 -33.55 14.81 12.35
N ALA A 210 -32.39 14.50 11.76
CA ALA A 210 -32.08 14.91 10.40
C ALA A 210 -32.96 14.18 9.37
N LEU A 211 -33.23 12.88 9.59
CA LEU A 211 -34.14 12.10 8.77
C LEU A 211 -35.59 12.61 8.87
N ALA A 212 -36.04 12.96 10.07
CA ALA A 212 -37.33 13.55 10.32
C ALA A 212 -37.49 14.91 9.61
N ALA A 213 -36.45 15.75 9.61
CA ALA A 213 -36.44 17.02 8.89
C ALA A 213 -36.57 16.85 7.36
N VAL A 214 -35.87 15.87 6.77
CA VAL A 214 -35.97 15.57 5.33
C VAL A 214 -37.36 14.99 5.01
N THR A 215 -37.88 14.11 5.85
CA THR A 215 -39.22 13.52 5.67
C THR A 215 -40.30 14.60 5.73
N ALA A 216 -40.20 15.54 6.67
CA ALA A 216 -41.10 16.68 6.76
C ALA A 216 -41.06 17.55 5.49
N ARG A 217 -39.87 17.79 4.92
CA ARG A 217 -39.73 18.48 3.63
C ARG A 217 -40.40 17.73 2.49
N MET A 218 -40.22 16.41 2.40
CA MET A 218 -40.85 15.60 1.37
C MET A 218 -42.38 15.61 1.48
N THR A 219 -42.92 15.51 2.69
CA THR A 219 -44.37 15.62 2.94
C THR A 219 -44.90 16.98 2.51
N TRP A 220 -44.20 18.06 2.84
CA TRP A 220 -44.55 19.40 2.37
C TRP A 220 -44.50 19.49 0.85
N LEU A 221 -43.46 18.94 0.20
CA LEU A 221 -43.32 18.95 -1.26
C LEU A 221 -44.44 18.18 -1.98
N ARG A 222 -44.94 17.10 -1.40
CA ARG A 222 -46.06 16.32 -1.96
C ARG A 222 -47.40 17.08 -1.93
N GLY A 223 -47.54 18.07 -1.04
CA GLY A 223 -48.76 18.86 -0.91
C GLY A 223 -48.84 20.11 -1.80
N GLY A 224 -47.79 20.43 -2.59
CA GLY A 224 -47.72 21.68 -3.36
C GLY A 224 -48.03 21.55 -4.86
N PRO A 225 -48.52 22.62 -5.53
CA PRO A 225 -49.03 22.56 -6.91
C PRO A 225 -48.00 22.90 -8.03
N GLY A 226 -46.68 22.83 -7.81
CA GLY A 226 -45.68 23.33 -8.76
C GLY A 226 -44.74 22.28 -9.39
N SER A 227 -44.25 22.54 -10.61
CA SER A 227 -43.32 21.64 -11.34
C SER A 227 -41.93 21.50 -10.72
N GLY A 228 -41.37 22.58 -10.13
CA GLY A 228 -40.07 22.53 -9.41
C GLY A 228 -40.06 21.59 -8.20
N TRP A 229 -41.24 21.23 -7.70
CA TRP A 229 -41.44 20.35 -6.55
C TRP A 229 -41.22 18.89 -6.93
N VAL A 230 -41.61 18.53 -8.16
CA VAL A 230 -41.50 17.16 -8.70
C VAL A 230 -40.04 16.74 -8.79
N THR A 231 -39.17 17.62 -9.28
CA THR A 231 -37.73 17.33 -9.43
C THR A 231 -37.03 17.17 -8.07
N GLU A 232 -37.27 18.08 -7.13
CA GLU A 232 -36.68 17.98 -5.78
C GLU A 232 -37.19 16.72 -5.06
N LEU A 233 -38.50 16.45 -5.12
CA LEU A 233 -39.10 15.27 -4.49
C LEU A 233 -38.52 13.97 -5.04
N ALA A 234 -38.41 13.82 -6.37
CA ALA A 234 -37.84 12.63 -6.99
C ALA A 234 -36.36 12.41 -6.57
N GLN A 235 -35.60 13.48 -6.44
CA GLN A 235 -34.21 13.42 -5.95
C GLN A 235 -34.15 12.99 -4.48
N LEU A 236 -35.04 13.51 -3.63
CA LEU A 236 -35.12 13.12 -2.22
C LEU A 236 -35.60 11.68 -2.04
N ASP A 237 -36.58 11.22 -2.82
CA ASP A 237 -37.02 9.81 -2.82
C ASP A 237 -35.84 8.88 -3.17
N ALA A 238 -35.06 9.22 -4.20
CA ALA A 238 -33.86 8.47 -4.58
C ALA A 238 -32.78 8.47 -3.49
N ALA A 239 -32.50 9.62 -2.88
CA ALA A 239 -31.52 9.76 -1.80
C ALA A 239 -31.93 8.99 -0.53
N MET A 240 -33.21 9.02 -0.17
CA MET A 240 -33.77 8.24 0.94
C MET A 240 -33.70 6.73 0.68
N ALA A 241 -34.05 6.29 -0.53
CA ALA A 241 -33.93 4.88 -0.91
C ALA A 241 -32.48 4.40 -0.92
N GLU A 242 -31.52 5.24 -1.35
CA GLU A 242 -30.09 4.95 -1.21
C GLU A 242 -29.66 4.86 0.25
N ARG A 243 -30.10 5.79 1.11
CA ARG A 243 -29.78 5.74 2.55
C ARG A 243 -30.32 4.48 3.22
N GLN A 244 -31.56 4.09 2.93
CA GLN A 244 -32.14 2.84 3.43
C GLN A 244 -31.35 1.62 2.94
N ARG A 245 -30.92 1.61 1.67
CA ARG A 245 -30.04 0.56 1.13
C ARG A 245 -28.70 0.52 1.86
N GLN A 246 -28.10 1.67 2.18
CA GLN A 246 -26.86 1.74 2.96
C GLN A 246 -27.05 1.22 4.39
N ILE A 247 -28.14 1.57 5.07
CA ILE A 247 -28.46 1.05 6.42
C ILE A 247 -28.64 -0.47 6.37
N ALA A 248 -29.38 -0.98 5.39
CA ALA A 248 -29.57 -2.40 5.19
C ALA A 248 -28.24 -3.12 4.88
N LEU A 249 -27.38 -2.52 4.06
CA LEU A 249 -26.05 -3.04 3.75
C LEU A 249 -25.14 -3.03 4.99
N GLN A 250 -25.11 -1.95 5.76
CA GLN A 250 -24.35 -1.85 7.01
C GLN A 250 -24.83 -2.87 8.06
N SER A 251 -26.12 -3.17 8.05
CA SER A 251 -26.72 -4.20 8.90
C SER A 251 -26.55 -5.61 8.34
N SER A 252 -26.04 -5.77 7.12
CA SER A 252 -25.84 -7.07 6.49
C SER A 252 -24.71 -7.83 7.16
N ARG A 253 -24.86 -9.15 7.29
CA ARG A 253 -23.80 -10.04 7.78
C ARG A 253 -22.52 -9.93 6.95
N ALA A 254 -22.64 -9.69 5.64
CA ALA A 254 -21.49 -9.49 4.76
C ALA A 254 -20.67 -8.24 5.13
N TYR A 255 -21.33 -7.13 5.44
CA TYR A 255 -20.67 -5.90 5.89
C TYR A 255 -20.02 -6.08 7.27
N GLN A 256 -20.72 -6.72 8.20
CA GLN A 256 -20.17 -7.05 9.53
C GLN A 256 -18.91 -7.90 9.40
N PHE A 257 -18.96 -8.99 8.61
CA PHE A 257 -17.80 -9.82 8.30
C PHE A 257 -16.63 -9.00 7.74
N THR A 258 -16.89 -8.18 6.71
CA THR A 258 -15.86 -7.35 6.08
C THR A 258 -15.22 -6.39 7.07
N THR A 259 -16.03 -5.74 7.90
CA THR A 259 -15.58 -4.78 8.93
C THR A 259 -14.73 -5.48 9.99
N MET A 260 -15.18 -6.62 10.52
CA MET A 260 -14.46 -7.39 11.53
C MET A 260 -13.16 -7.98 10.97
N ARG A 261 -13.16 -8.47 9.73
CA ARG A 261 -11.97 -8.94 9.03
C ARG A 261 -10.97 -7.81 8.82
N ASP A 262 -11.44 -6.63 8.41
CA ASP A 262 -10.57 -5.47 8.17
C ASP A 262 -9.94 -4.93 9.47
N ALA A 263 -10.65 -5.03 10.60
CA ALA A 263 -10.09 -4.76 11.93
C ALA A 263 -8.99 -5.76 12.36
N LEU A 264 -8.95 -6.95 11.74
CA LEU A 264 -7.92 -7.97 11.94
C LEU A 264 -6.81 -7.92 10.88
N ARG A 265 -6.73 -6.87 10.05
CA ARG A 265 -5.59 -6.69 9.14
C ARG A 265 -4.29 -6.52 9.94
N PRO A 266 -3.15 -7.04 9.43
CA PRO A 266 -1.87 -6.87 10.10
C PRO A 266 -1.55 -5.38 10.24
N PRO A 267 -1.31 -4.86 11.45
CA PRO A 267 -0.93 -3.46 11.62
C PRO A 267 0.47 -3.24 11.03
N PRO A 268 0.81 -2.03 10.56
CA PRO A 268 2.14 -1.73 10.00
C PRO A 268 3.30 -2.11 10.93
N THR A 269 3.07 -2.05 12.25
CA THR A 269 4.04 -2.40 13.29
C THR A 269 4.34 -3.91 13.35
N GLU A 270 3.46 -4.79 12.87
CA GLU A 270 3.67 -6.24 12.88
C GLU A 270 4.92 -6.61 12.05
N ARG A 271 5.14 -5.95 10.90
CA ARG A 271 6.35 -6.17 10.08
C ARG A 271 7.62 -5.74 10.82
N ALA A 272 7.55 -4.67 11.61
CA ALA A 272 8.70 -4.19 12.40
C ALA A 272 9.06 -5.17 13.55
N LEU A 273 8.08 -5.90 14.10
CA LEU A 273 8.33 -6.94 15.10
C LEU A 273 9.14 -8.11 14.55
N ARG A 274 9.00 -8.41 13.24
CA ARG A 274 9.66 -9.56 12.61
C ARG A 274 11.17 -9.58 12.84
N ASP A 275 11.82 -8.42 12.70
CA ASP A 275 13.28 -8.30 12.86
C ASP A 275 13.70 -7.91 14.27
N SER A 276 12.89 -7.11 14.96
CA SER A 276 13.24 -6.56 16.28
C SER A 276 12.86 -7.46 17.46
N HIS A 277 11.73 -8.16 17.37
CA HIS A 277 11.13 -8.95 18.45
C HIS A 277 10.44 -10.21 17.87
N PRO A 278 11.22 -11.16 17.33
CA PRO A 278 10.66 -12.24 16.52
C PRO A 278 9.70 -13.17 17.27
N GLU A 279 9.86 -13.35 18.58
CA GLU A 279 8.89 -14.10 19.39
C GLU A 279 7.54 -13.37 19.49
N ARG A 280 7.55 -12.05 19.73
CA ARG A 280 6.32 -11.23 19.76
C ARG A 280 5.64 -11.20 18.40
N TYR A 281 6.41 -11.25 17.32
CA TYR A 281 5.88 -11.41 15.96
C TYR A 281 5.14 -12.75 15.81
N VAL A 282 5.73 -13.87 16.22
CA VAL A 282 5.09 -15.20 16.16
C VAL A 282 3.78 -15.22 16.96
N GLU A 283 3.79 -14.67 18.18
CA GLU A 283 2.60 -14.58 19.03
C GLU A 283 1.50 -13.73 18.38
N ALA A 284 1.84 -12.54 17.89
CA ALA A 284 0.89 -11.62 17.26
C ALA A 284 0.26 -12.22 16.00
N VAL A 285 1.07 -12.78 15.10
CA VAL A 285 0.60 -13.40 13.86
C VAL A 285 -0.26 -14.63 14.18
N SER A 286 0.17 -15.49 15.10
CA SER A 286 -0.62 -16.68 15.50
C SER A 286 -1.97 -16.29 16.09
N ALA A 287 -2.01 -15.30 16.98
CA ALA A 287 -3.25 -14.80 17.58
C ALA A 287 -4.20 -14.23 16.52
N ARG A 288 -3.68 -13.45 15.58
CA ARG A 288 -4.43 -12.86 14.47
C ARG A 288 -5.01 -13.93 13.54
N LEU A 289 -4.21 -14.92 13.13
CA LEU A 289 -4.66 -16.01 12.26
C LEU A 289 -5.76 -16.85 12.93
N ARG A 290 -5.62 -17.17 14.22
CA ARG A 290 -6.69 -17.86 14.98
C ARG A 290 -7.96 -17.03 15.12
N ALA A 291 -7.85 -15.70 15.23
CA ALA A 291 -9.01 -14.81 15.24
C ALA A 291 -9.72 -14.81 13.88
N LEU A 292 -8.96 -14.77 12.78
CA LEU A 292 -9.49 -14.88 11.43
C LEU A 292 -10.15 -16.24 11.18
N GLU A 293 -9.59 -17.35 11.68
CA GLU A 293 -10.23 -18.68 11.59
C GLU A 293 -11.58 -18.72 12.30
N ARG A 294 -11.67 -18.18 13.53
CA ARG A 294 -12.95 -18.09 14.26
C ARG A 294 -13.97 -17.26 13.49
N LEU A 295 -13.55 -16.12 12.96
CA LEU A 295 -14.42 -15.24 12.15
C LEU A 295 -14.89 -15.93 10.87
N ALA A 296 -13.99 -16.63 10.17
CA ALA A 296 -14.31 -17.37 8.95
C ALA A 296 -15.29 -18.53 9.21
N GLU A 297 -15.24 -19.18 10.37
CA GLU A 297 -16.20 -20.22 10.74
C GLU A 297 -17.56 -19.62 11.13
N GLU A 298 -17.58 -18.52 11.89
CA GLU A 298 -18.82 -17.83 12.28
C GLU A 298 -19.62 -17.32 11.06
N TYR A 299 -18.91 -16.91 10.00
CA TYR A 299 -19.50 -16.38 8.77
C TYR A 299 -19.35 -17.32 7.58
N ARG A 300 -19.23 -18.64 7.80
CA ARG A 300 -18.95 -19.64 6.75
C ARG A 300 -19.92 -19.65 5.56
N ASP A 301 -21.11 -19.08 5.73
CA ASP A 301 -22.15 -18.90 4.71
C ASP A 301 -21.87 -17.72 3.76
N GLN A 302 -20.93 -16.83 4.10
CA GLN A 302 -20.62 -15.64 3.34
C GLN A 302 -19.60 -15.95 2.22
N PRO A 303 -19.85 -15.58 0.94
CA PRO A 303 -18.92 -15.83 -0.16
C PRO A 303 -17.51 -15.29 0.05
N ALA A 304 -17.39 -14.15 0.76
CA ALA A 304 -16.10 -13.52 1.08
C ALA A 304 -15.19 -14.36 2.00
N VAL A 305 -15.73 -15.38 2.67
CA VAL A 305 -14.93 -16.32 3.49
C VAL A 305 -13.97 -17.13 2.63
N VAL A 306 -14.30 -17.43 1.37
CA VAL A 306 -13.41 -18.20 0.48
C VAL A 306 -12.06 -17.50 0.31
N GLY A 307 -12.07 -16.19 0.02
CA GLY A 307 -10.84 -15.39 -0.06
C GLY A 307 -10.10 -15.32 1.27
N THR A 308 -10.83 -15.14 2.37
CA THR A 308 -10.25 -15.05 3.72
C THR A 308 -9.57 -16.34 4.16
N ARG A 309 -10.11 -17.51 3.78
CA ARG A 309 -9.45 -18.81 4.01
C ARG A 309 -8.13 -18.90 3.26
N GLY A 310 -8.06 -18.37 2.04
CA GLY A 310 -6.80 -18.20 1.31
C GLY A 310 -5.77 -17.38 2.10
N ASP A 311 -6.17 -16.21 2.60
CA ASP A 311 -5.30 -15.33 3.40
C ASP A 311 -4.82 -16.01 4.69
N ILE A 312 -5.69 -16.75 5.37
CA ILE A 312 -5.34 -17.54 6.57
C ILE A 312 -4.31 -18.63 6.21
N ALA A 313 -4.56 -19.34 5.11
CA ALA A 313 -3.73 -20.44 4.64
C ALA A 313 -2.31 -19.93 4.26
N GLU A 314 -2.22 -18.81 3.56
CA GLU A 314 -0.96 -18.14 3.23
C GLU A 314 -0.25 -17.61 4.49
N GLY A 315 -1.00 -17.01 5.42
CA GLY A 315 -0.45 -16.52 6.69
C GLY A 315 0.19 -17.63 7.52
N TYR A 316 -0.46 -18.79 7.65
CA TYR A 316 0.12 -19.95 8.35
C TYR A 316 1.33 -20.54 7.61
N LEU A 317 1.30 -20.58 6.28
CA LEU A 317 2.47 -21.01 5.50
C LEU A 317 3.66 -20.08 5.74
N GLY A 318 3.45 -18.76 5.67
CA GLY A 318 4.50 -17.75 5.91
C GLY A 318 5.04 -17.81 7.34
N LEU A 319 4.15 -17.97 8.34
CA LEU A 319 4.56 -18.16 9.73
C LEU A 319 5.38 -19.45 9.93
N GLY A 320 4.97 -20.56 9.29
CA GLY A 320 5.72 -21.82 9.30
C GLY A 320 7.11 -21.66 8.69
N ASN A 321 7.22 -20.98 7.55
CA ASN A 321 8.52 -20.67 6.93
C ASN A 321 9.40 -19.80 7.83
N PHE A 322 8.83 -18.77 8.47
CA PHE A 322 9.54 -17.93 9.43
C PHE A 322 10.08 -18.75 10.62
N LEU A 323 9.24 -19.57 11.24
CA LEU A 323 9.63 -20.45 12.34
C LEU A 323 10.75 -21.41 11.92
N ARG A 324 10.63 -22.01 10.74
CA ARG A 324 11.62 -22.95 10.21
C ARG A 324 12.95 -22.27 9.91
N PHE A 325 12.95 -21.27 9.04
CA PHE A 325 14.19 -20.75 8.46
C PHE A 325 14.83 -19.65 9.31
N ARG A 326 14.04 -18.78 9.93
CA ARG A 326 14.55 -17.68 10.76
C ARG A 326 14.76 -18.12 12.21
N MET A 327 13.76 -18.74 12.82
CA MET A 327 13.78 -19.12 14.25
C MET A 327 14.38 -20.50 14.52
N LYS A 328 14.62 -21.32 13.48
CA LYS A 328 15.14 -22.69 13.60
C LYS A 328 14.28 -23.58 14.52
N ARG A 329 12.95 -23.42 14.45
CA ARG A 329 11.93 -24.18 15.21
C ARG A 329 11.13 -25.10 14.28
N PRO A 330 11.75 -26.15 13.69
CA PRO A 330 11.12 -26.95 12.63
C PRO A 330 9.89 -27.75 13.08
N ARG A 331 9.80 -28.18 14.36
CA ARG A 331 8.62 -28.91 14.86
C ARG A 331 7.38 -28.03 14.86
N GLU A 332 7.52 -26.80 15.35
CA GLU A 332 6.42 -25.83 15.37
C GLU A 332 6.06 -25.34 13.97
N ALA A 333 7.04 -25.24 13.07
CA ALA A 333 6.77 -24.96 11.67
C ALA A 333 5.84 -26.02 11.04
N VAL A 334 6.05 -27.31 11.33
CA VAL A 334 5.15 -28.38 10.87
C VAL A 334 3.72 -28.21 11.38
N GLU A 335 3.53 -27.73 12.62
CA GLU A 335 2.19 -27.43 13.15
C GLU A 335 1.51 -26.29 12.36
N GLN A 336 2.26 -25.26 12.00
CA GLN A 336 1.74 -24.16 11.16
C GLN A 336 1.44 -24.63 9.74
N PHE A 337 2.29 -25.47 9.14
CA PHE A 337 2.01 -26.06 7.83
C PHE A 337 0.75 -26.93 7.87
N ALA A 338 0.52 -27.69 8.94
CA ALA A 338 -0.74 -28.42 9.10
C ALA A 338 -1.96 -27.49 9.21
N ALA A 339 -1.82 -26.31 9.84
CA ALA A 339 -2.87 -25.29 9.87
C ALA A 339 -3.12 -24.67 8.49
N ALA A 340 -2.06 -24.35 7.74
CA ALA A 340 -2.16 -23.88 6.36
C ALA A 340 -2.85 -24.90 5.45
N GLU A 341 -2.51 -26.19 5.57
CA GLU A 341 -3.14 -27.29 4.84
C GLU A 341 -4.65 -27.39 5.12
N ARG A 342 -5.07 -27.31 6.40
CA ARG A 342 -6.50 -27.35 6.77
C ARG A 342 -7.29 -26.19 6.18
N ASN A 343 -6.64 -25.04 5.95
CA ASN A 343 -7.23 -23.87 5.32
C ASN A 343 -7.09 -23.88 3.77
N GLY A 344 -6.55 -24.96 3.19
CA GLY A 344 -6.52 -25.18 1.74
C GLY A 344 -5.22 -24.81 1.04
N HIS A 345 -4.12 -24.53 1.75
CA HIS A 345 -2.85 -24.23 1.08
C HIS A 345 -2.18 -25.48 0.49
N GLY A 346 -2.22 -25.64 -0.83
CA GLY A 346 -1.66 -26.82 -1.52
C GLY A 346 -0.16 -27.06 -1.25
N LEU A 347 0.63 -25.99 -1.11
CA LEU A 347 2.08 -26.11 -0.85
C LEU A 347 2.44 -26.50 0.59
N ALA A 348 1.50 -26.47 1.54
CA ALA A 348 1.85 -26.67 2.95
C ALA A 348 2.31 -28.11 3.25
N ILE A 349 1.76 -29.11 2.55
CA ILE A 349 2.18 -30.51 2.69
C ILE A 349 3.60 -30.71 2.19
N PHE A 350 3.94 -30.05 1.07
CA PHE A 350 5.32 -30.02 0.58
C PHE A 350 6.26 -29.42 1.63
N ALA A 351 5.91 -28.27 2.21
CA ALA A 351 6.72 -27.62 3.23
C ALA A 351 6.91 -28.50 4.48
N ALA A 352 5.88 -29.23 4.90
CA ALA A 352 5.98 -30.20 5.99
C ALA A 352 6.91 -31.38 5.64
N ALA A 353 6.73 -32.01 4.46
CA ALA A 353 7.58 -33.10 3.97
C ALA A 353 9.07 -32.68 3.92
N ASP A 354 9.32 -31.48 3.39
CA ASP A 354 10.64 -30.91 3.25
C ASP A 354 11.28 -30.59 4.60
N THR A 355 10.50 -30.12 5.58
CA THR A 355 10.96 -29.91 6.97
C THR A 355 11.34 -31.23 7.64
N TYR A 356 10.55 -32.30 7.42
CA TYR A 356 10.90 -33.63 7.91
C TYR A 356 12.20 -34.14 7.29
N GLN A 357 12.40 -33.94 5.98
CA GLN A 357 13.59 -34.41 5.27
C GLN A 357 14.86 -33.68 5.71
N PHE A 358 14.85 -32.34 5.68
CA PHE A 358 16.08 -31.55 5.80
C PHE A 358 16.40 -31.15 7.25
N ASP A 359 15.40 -30.74 8.03
CA ASP A 359 15.61 -30.20 9.38
C ASP A 359 15.52 -31.28 10.45
N LEU A 360 14.45 -32.11 10.39
CA LEU A 360 14.20 -33.14 11.39
C LEU A 360 14.88 -34.49 11.07
N ARG A 361 15.36 -34.66 9.84
CA ARG A 361 15.99 -35.89 9.32
C ARG A 361 15.12 -37.15 9.52
N ASP A 362 13.80 -36.98 9.55
CA ASP A 362 12.84 -38.08 9.66
C ASP A 362 12.43 -38.54 8.25
N LYS A 363 13.27 -39.39 7.67
CA LYS A 363 13.10 -39.94 6.33
C LYS A 363 11.77 -40.68 6.14
N ALA A 364 11.29 -41.39 7.17
CA ALA A 364 10.06 -42.15 7.09
C ALA A 364 8.85 -41.22 7.00
N ARG A 365 8.78 -40.20 7.87
CA ARG A 365 7.73 -39.19 7.82
C ARG A 365 7.79 -38.34 6.55
N ALA A 366 8.98 -37.91 6.14
CA ALA A 366 9.15 -37.18 4.88
C ALA A 366 8.58 -37.97 3.69
N LEU A 367 8.91 -39.26 3.58
CA LEU A 367 8.39 -40.15 2.54
C LEU A 367 6.85 -40.28 2.59
N ALA A 368 6.28 -40.42 3.78
CA ALA A 368 4.83 -40.48 3.95
C ALA A 368 4.15 -39.18 3.49
N GLU A 369 4.71 -38.03 3.86
CA GLU A 369 4.20 -36.72 3.50
C GLU A 369 4.33 -36.41 2.00
N TYR A 370 5.45 -36.75 1.36
CA TYR A 370 5.60 -36.62 -0.10
C TYR A 370 4.58 -37.47 -0.86
N ARG A 371 4.32 -38.71 -0.42
CA ARG A 371 3.30 -39.58 -1.02
C ARG A 371 1.89 -39.04 -0.81
N ARG A 372 1.60 -38.52 0.38
CA ARG A 372 0.31 -37.86 0.70
C ARG A 372 0.09 -36.65 -0.20
N ASN A 373 1.13 -35.83 -0.38
CA ASN A 373 1.08 -34.68 -1.27
C ASN A 373 0.84 -35.10 -2.73
N LEU A 374 1.57 -36.11 -3.22
CA LEU A 374 1.40 -36.64 -4.58
C LEU A 374 -0.04 -37.13 -4.82
N ALA A 375 -0.61 -37.87 -3.86
CA ALA A 375 -1.98 -38.34 -3.96
C ALA A 375 -2.98 -37.18 -4.05
N LYS A 376 -2.78 -36.10 -3.28
CA LYS A 376 -3.62 -34.91 -3.35
C LYS A 376 -3.48 -34.17 -4.67
N ILE A 377 -2.27 -33.93 -5.15
CA ILE A 377 -2.06 -33.24 -6.44
C ILE A 377 -2.74 -33.99 -7.58
N ARG A 378 -2.64 -35.32 -7.60
CA ARG A 378 -3.30 -36.17 -8.61
C ARG A 378 -4.82 -36.17 -8.52
N ALA A 379 -5.40 -35.77 -7.39
CA ALA A 379 -6.83 -35.69 -7.19
C ALA A 379 -7.41 -34.31 -7.57
N ILE A 380 -6.57 -33.31 -7.86
CA ILE A 380 -7.03 -31.98 -8.28
C ILE A 380 -7.59 -32.08 -9.71
N PRO A 381 -8.87 -31.71 -9.95
CA PRO A 381 -9.42 -31.62 -11.29
C PRO A 381 -8.63 -30.61 -12.13
N VAL A 382 -8.21 -31.02 -13.32
CA VAL A 382 -7.47 -30.16 -14.24
C VAL A 382 -8.48 -29.39 -15.08
N ASP A 383 -9.17 -28.46 -14.45
CA ASP A 383 -10.26 -27.73 -15.07
C ASP A 383 -9.72 -26.44 -15.69
N SER A 384 -9.55 -26.45 -17.02
CA SER A 384 -9.52 -25.30 -17.94
C SER A 384 -8.28 -24.39 -18.07
N ARG A 385 -7.23 -24.48 -17.23
CA ARG A 385 -5.98 -23.72 -17.44
C ARG A 385 -4.79 -24.61 -17.83
N PRO A 386 -4.33 -24.58 -19.11
CA PRO A 386 -3.23 -25.42 -19.57
C PRO A 386 -1.93 -25.24 -18.77
N GLU A 387 -1.63 -24.02 -18.32
CA GLU A 387 -0.41 -23.73 -17.55
C GLU A 387 -0.44 -24.37 -16.16
N GLU A 388 -1.60 -24.36 -15.51
CA GLU A 388 -1.81 -25.01 -14.23
C GLU A 388 -1.71 -26.53 -14.36
N ALA A 389 -2.28 -27.11 -15.42
CA ALA A 389 -2.15 -28.52 -15.75
C ALA A 389 -0.68 -28.97 -15.86
N LEU A 390 0.13 -28.19 -16.59
CA LEU A 390 1.55 -28.46 -16.78
C LEU A 390 2.33 -28.34 -15.47
N PHE A 391 2.02 -27.34 -14.64
CA PHE A 391 2.62 -27.20 -13.32
C PHE A 391 2.27 -28.37 -12.39
N LEU A 392 1.00 -28.79 -12.32
CA LEU A 392 0.57 -29.93 -11.48
C LEU A 392 1.19 -31.25 -11.96
N LYS A 393 1.32 -31.45 -13.27
CA LYS A 393 2.03 -32.60 -13.86
C LYS A 393 3.50 -32.61 -13.45
N TRP A 394 4.20 -31.48 -13.60
CA TRP A 394 5.60 -31.34 -13.18
C TRP A 394 5.76 -31.56 -11.67
N ALA A 395 4.92 -30.93 -10.85
CA ALA A 395 4.96 -31.07 -9.39
C ALA A 395 4.75 -32.53 -8.96
N SER A 396 3.83 -33.25 -9.60
CA SER A 396 3.62 -34.68 -9.36
C SER A 396 4.89 -35.49 -9.62
N ARG A 397 5.55 -35.26 -10.77
CA ARG A 397 6.82 -35.93 -11.10
C ARG A 397 7.94 -35.59 -10.14
N TRP A 398 8.03 -34.34 -9.70
CA TRP A 398 9.02 -33.95 -8.71
C TRP A 398 8.81 -34.70 -7.38
N LEU A 399 7.58 -34.76 -6.88
CA LEU A 399 7.24 -35.49 -5.66
C LEU A 399 7.48 -37.00 -5.80
N GLU A 400 7.19 -37.60 -6.97
CA GLU A 400 7.51 -39.00 -7.28
C GLU A 400 9.01 -39.27 -7.09
N HIS A 401 9.86 -38.42 -7.66
CA HIS A 401 11.32 -38.58 -7.58
C HIS A 401 11.87 -38.29 -6.17
N GLN A 402 11.30 -37.33 -5.42
CA GLN A 402 11.67 -37.16 -4.01
C GLN A 402 11.31 -38.41 -3.19
N ALA A 403 10.11 -38.96 -3.41
CA ALA A 403 9.68 -40.18 -2.73
C ALA A 403 10.55 -41.38 -3.12
N GLU A 404 10.97 -41.51 -4.38
CA GLU A 404 11.87 -42.58 -4.79
C GLU A 404 13.28 -42.41 -4.22
N TYR A 405 13.81 -41.20 -4.19
CA TYR A 405 15.09 -40.89 -3.56
C TYR A 405 15.06 -41.25 -2.07
N LEU A 406 14.02 -40.85 -1.34
CA LEU A 406 13.88 -41.24 0.05
C LEU A 406 13.73 -42.76 0.18
N ALA A 407 12.87 -43.41 -0.60
CA ALA A 407 12.64 -44.85 -0.47
C ALA A 407 13.89 -45.70 -0.81
N ARG A 408 14.66 -45.32 -1.85
CA ARG A 408 15.67 -46.20 -2.46
C ARG A 408 17.05 -45.56 -2.66
N GLY A 409 17.21 -44.28 -2.34
CA GLY A 409 18.43 -43.52 -2.61
C GLY A 409 18.70 -43.25 -4.10
N ARG A 410 17.72 -43.49 -4.97
CA ARG A 410 17.88 -43.31 -6.42
C ARG A 410 17.71 -41.84 -6.78
N THR A 411 18.71 -41.30 -7.47
CA THR A 411 18.64 -39.97 -8.06
C THR A 411 18.09 -40.06 -9.47
N PHE A 412 17.47 -38.98 -9.95
CA PHE A 412 16.89 -38.91 -11.27
C PHE A 412 17.95 -39.10 -12.36
N SER A 413 17.62 -39.98 -13.32
CA SER A 413 18.28 -40.19 -14.59
C SER A 413 17.20 -40.46 -15.62
N GLY A 414 17.30 -39.89 -16.82
CA GLY A 414 16.27 -40.02 -17.85
C GLY A 414 15.99 -38.71 -18.58
N THR A 415 14.88 -38.68 -19.30
CA THR A 415 14.53 -37.55 -20.17
C THR A 415 13.61 -36.56 -19.47
N VAL A 416 13.96 -35.27 -19.51
CA VAL A 416 13.04 -34.17 -19.19
C VAL A 416 12.38 -33.72 -20.49
N GLY A 417 11.05 -33.91 -20.60
CA GLY A 417 10.27 -33.55 -21.77
C GLY A 417 9.88 -32.07 -21.82
N ARG A 418 9.19 -31.70 -22.90
CA ARG A 418 8.70 -30.33 -23.13
C ARG A 418 7.67 -29.91 -22.08
N ASP A 419 6.77 -30.80 -21.69
CA ASP A 419 5.74 -30.51 -20.67
C ASP A 419 6.37 -30.27 -19.29
N GLU A 420 7.36 -31.10 -18.92
CA GLU A 420 8.11 -30.95 -17.68
C GLU A 420 8.89 -29.63 -17.66
N THR A 421 9.47 -29.25 -18.81
CA THR A 421 10.16 -27.96 -18.98
C THR A 421 9.20 -26.78 -18.80
N ALA A 422 8.01 -26.84 -19.42
CA ALA A 422 7.00 -25.79 -19.28
C ALA A 422 6.46 -25.69 -17.85
N GLY A 423 6.21 -26.82 -17.18
CA GLY A 423 5.82 -26.85 -15.77
C GLY A 423 6.92 -26.29 -14.84
N ALA A 424 8.19 -26.57 -15.13
CA ALA A 424 9.31 -26.03 -14.36
C ALA A 424 9.55 -24.54 -14.60
N ALA A 425 9.18 -23.98 -15.75
CA ALA A 425 9.25 -22.53 -15.98
C ALA A 425 8.37 -21.76 -14.96
N MET A 426 7.25 -22.35 -14.54
CA MET A 426 6.41 -21.80 -13.48
C MET A 426 7.11 -21.77 -12.12
N LEU A 427 8.06 -22.68 -11.85
CA LEU A 427 8.88 -22.64 -10.63
C LEU A 427 9.68 -21.35 -10.53
N VAL A 428 10.32 -20.96 -11.63
CA VAL A 428 11.11 -19.72 -11.73
C VAL A 428 10.19 -18.52 -11.51
N PHE A 429 9.01 -18.54 -12.15
CA PHE A 429 8.02 -17.49 -11.98
C PHE A 429 7.52 -17.38 -10.52
N LEU A 430 7.20 -18.50 -9.87
CA LEU A 430 6.78 -18.53 -8.47
C LEU A 430 7.87 -18.04 -7.52
N GLY A 431 9.13 -18.39 -7.79
CA GLY A 431 10.29 -17.85 -7.08
C GLY A 431 10.39 -16.33 -7.20
N ALA A 432 10.16 -15.79 -8.40
CA ALA A 432 10.20 -14.34 -8.67
C ALA A 432 8.96 -13.58 -8.13
N ALA A 433 7.78 -14.21 -8.14
CA ALA A 433 6.51 -13.64 -7.68
C ALA A 433 6.47 -13.37 -6.16
N GLY A 434 7.45 -13.89 -5.42
CA GLY A 434 7.58 -13.70 -3.96
C GLY A 434 7.66 -12.28 -3.44
N ARG A 435 7.80 -11.26 -4.30
CA ARG A 435 7.82 -9.83 -3.91
C ARG A 435 6.51 -9.34 -3.28
N GLY A 436 5.38 -9.98 -3.58
CA GLY A 436 4.07 -9.56 -3.08
C GLY A 436 3.64 -10.19 -1.76
N THR A 437 4.18 -11.36 -1.42
CA THR A 437 3.64 -12.19 -0.33
C THR A 437 4.17 -11.81 1.05
N GLY A 438 5.15 -10.89 1.13
CA GLY A 438 5.79 -10.48 2.38
C GLY A 438 6.60 -11.59 3.07
N ASP A 439 6.72 -12.78 2.47
CA ASP A 439 7.47 -13.91 3.03
C ASP A 439 8.96 -13.86 2.63
N ASP A 440 9.75 -13.07 3.37
CA ASP A 440 11.21 -13.10 3.30
C ASP A 440 11.86 -13.99 4.38
N ALA A 441 11.29 -15.16 4.67
CA ALA A 441 11.84 -16.04 5.71
C ALA A 441 13.28 -16.50 5.41
N LEU A 442 13.69 -16.45 4.13
CA LEU A 442 15.04 -16.81 3.67
C LEU A 442 15.99 -15.59 3.54
N GLY A 443 15.53 -14.36 3.67
CA GLY A 443 16.39 -13.17 3.51
C GLY A 443 16.86 -12.93 2.07
N VAL A 444 16.07 -13.34 1.07
CA VAL A 444 16.38 -13.22 -0.36
C VAL A 444 15.66 -12.03 -1.03
N GLU A 445 14.75 -11.35 -0.34
CA GLU A 445 14.04 -10.17 -0.86
C GLU A 445 15.01 -9.05 -1.28
N PRO A 446 16.10 -8.72 -0.54
CA PRO A 446 17.07 -7.73 -1.00
C PRO A 446 17.76 -8.11 -2.31
N LEU A 447 18.01 -9.41 -2.53
CA LEU A 447 18.56 -9.90 -3.80
C LEU A 447 17.53 -9.78 -4.93
N LEU A 448 16.27 -10.14 -4.67
CA LEU A 448 15.19 -9.93 -5.64
C LEU A 448 15.08 -8.46 -5.99
N ALA A 449 15.09 -7.57 -5.00
CA ALA A 449 15.04 -6.11 -5.16
C ALA A 449 16.15 -5.59 -6.08
N ARG A 450 17.39 -6.08 -5.92
CA ARG A 450 18.51 -5.72 -6.81
C ARG A 450 18.37 -6.27 -8.23
N LEU A 451 17.83 -7.48 -8.41
CA LEU A 451 17.64 -8.05 -9.75
C LEU A 451 16.60 -7.28 -10.57
N TYR A 452 15.42 -7.02 -10.01
CA TYR A 452 14.30 -6.40 -10.75
C TYR A 452 13.94 -4.99 -10.28
N GLY A 453 14.81 -4.30 -9.54
CA GLY A 453 14.59 -2.92 -9.09
C GLY A 453 15.00 -1.94 -10.19
N GLY A 454 14.25 -0.85 -10.38
CA GLY A 454 14.49 0.10 -11.47
C GLY A 454 15.91 0.70 -11.53
N ASP A 455 16.61 0.76 -10.40
CA ASP A 455 18.00 1.25 -10.34
C ASP A 455 19.01 0.27 -10.98
N SER A 456 18.70 -1.02 -11.12
CA SER A 456 19.58 -1.98 -11.82
C SER A 456 19.59 -1.78 -13.34
N MET A 457 18.63 -1.04 -13.89
CA MET A 457 18.65 -0.62 -15.30
C MET A 457 19.78 0.39 -15.60
N GLN A 458 20.40 0.99 -14.57
CA GLN A 458 21.51 1.95 -14.72
C GLN A 458 22.91 1.29 -14.62
N GLY A 459 23.05 0.03 -15.01
CA GLY A 459 24.37 -0.57 -15.32
C GLY A 459 25.18 -1.08 -14.13
N GLY A 460 24.60 -1.13 -12.93
CA GLY A 460 25.18 -1.86 -11.80
C GLY A 460 25.03 -3.37 -12.00
N GLY A 461 26.00 -4.02 -12.65
CA GLY A 461 25.98 -5.48 -12.84
C GLY A 461 25.81 -6.23 -11.51
N VAL A 462 25.12 -7.38 -11.57
CA VAL A 462 24.90 -8.26 -10.41
C VAL A 462 26.24 -8.82 -9.92
N ASP A 463 26.62 -8.56 -8.66
CA ASP A 463 27.80 -9.19 -8.05
C ASP A 463 27.55 -10.69 -7.85
N ARG A 464 28.03 -11.49 -8.80
CA ARG A 464 27.86 -12.93 -8.81
C ARG A 464 28.52 -13.62 -7.61
N ARG A 465 29.60 -13.06 -7.05
CA ARG A 465 30.25 -13.62 -5.85
C ARG A 465 29.37 -13.39 -4.62
N GLU A 466 28.76 -12.21 -4.51
CA GLU A 466 27.79 -11.93 -3.46
C GLU A 466 26.57 -12.87 -3.55
N VAL A 467 26.02 -13.06 -4.76
CA VAL A 467 24.92 -14.02 -5.00
C VAL A 467 25.34 -15.43 -4.57
N GLY A 468 26.50 -15.91 -5.01
CA GLY A 468 27.03 -17.21 -4.62
C GLY A 468 27.18 -17.37 -3.10
N ARG A 469 27.70 -16.35 -2.42
CA ARG A 469 27.83 -16.32 -0.96
C ARG A 469 26.48 -16.38 -0.25
N ILE A 470 25.52 -15.56 -0.67
CA ILE A 470 24.18 -15.51 -0.05
C ILE A 470 23.48 -16.85 -0.26
N LEU A 471 23.37 -17.33 -1.50
CA LEU A 471 22.75 -18.63 -1.80
C LEU A 471 23.46 -19.77 -1.06
N GLY A 472 24.80 -19.75 -1.01
CA GLY A 472 25.62 -20.69 -0.26
C GLY A 472 25.35 -20.70 1.25
N SER A 473 24.87 -19.59 1.83
CA SER A 473 24.53 -19.49 3.26
C SER A 473 23.12 -19.95 3.63
N LEU A 474 22.23 -20.14 2.63
CA LEU A 474 20.86 -20.55 2.87
C LEU A 474 20.75 -22.00 3.33
N PRO A 475 19.77 -22.32 4.20
CA PRO A 475 19.54 -23.69 4.65
C PRO A 475 19.13 -24.61 3.49
N PRO A 476 19.58 -25.88 3.48
CA PRO A 476 19.22 -26.85 2.46
C PRO A 476 17.71 -27.16 2.50
N SER A 477 17.02 -27.03 1.37
CA SER A 477 15.59 -27.29 1.29
C SER A 477 15.11 -27.23 -0.16
N GLY A 478 14.13 -28.04 -0.53
CA GLY A 478 13.40 -27.88 -1.79
C GLY A 478 12.71 -26.51 -1.89
N TRP A 479 12.21 -25.98 -0.77
CA TRP A 479 11.69 -24.61 -0.68
C TRP A 479 12.76 -23.55 -0.97
N THR A 480 13.97 -23.73 -0.45
CA THR A 480 15.11 -22.87 -0.78
C THR A 480 15.37 -22.91 -2.28
N LEU A 481 15.34 -24.08 -2.94
CA LEU A 481 15.47 -24.15 -4.41
C LEU A 481 14.36 -23.34 -5.10
N MET A 482 13.09 -23.51 -4.71
CA MET A 482 11.96 -22.78 -5.31
C MET A 482 12.18 -21.26 -5.24
N ARG A 483 12.59 -20.75 -4.08
CA ARG A 483 12.80 -19.31 -3.84
C ARG A 483 14.07 -18.77 -4.49
N THR A 484 15.02 -19.64 -4.81
CA THR A 484 16.33 -19.25 -5.34
C THR A 484 16.53 -19.56 -6.82
N ALA A 485 15.59 -20.26 -7.46
CA ALA A 485 15.67 -20.64 -8.88
C ALA A 485 15.98 -19.45 -9.83
N PRO A 486 15.40 -18.25 -9.65
CA PRO A 486 15.74 -17.08 -10.48
C PRO A 486 17.21 -16.63 -10.40
N PHE A 487 17.93 -16.99 -9.33
CA PHE A 487 19.29 -16.51 -9.08
C PHE A 487 20.38 -17.50 -9.53
N VAL A 488 20.02 -18.73 -9.89
CA VAL A 488 20.99 -19.79 -10.18
C VAL A 488 21.92 -19.38 -11.33
N ALA A 489 21.39 -18.70 -12.36
CA ALA A 489 22.19 -18.20 -13.47
C ALA A 489 23.20 -17.09 -13.09
N SER A 490 22.95 -16.40 -11.98
CA SER A 490 23.79 -15.31 -11.44
C SER A 490 24.85 -15.80 -10.46
N MET A 491 24.97 -17.10 -10.23
CA MET A 491 26.06 -17.68 -9.43
C MET A 491 27.42 -17.54 -10.14
N PRO A 492 28.55 -17.56 -9.39
CA PRO A 492 29.85 -17.16 -9.93
C PRO A 492 30.43 -18.16 -10.94
N ASP A 493 30.18 -19.46 -10.74
CA ASP A 493 30.76 -20.53 -11.55
C ASP A 493 29.88 -21.79 -11.56
N ALA A 494 30.20 -22.72 -12.47
CA ALA A 494 29.46 -23.95 -12.65
C ALA A 494 29.48 -24.87 -11.41
N GLN A 495 30.59 -24.89 -10.66
CA GLN A 495 30.71 -25.70 -9.45
C GLN A 495 29.77 -25.22 -8.36
N SER A 496 29.67 -23.90 -8.17
CA SER A 496 28.77 -23.27 -7.22
C SER A 496 27.31 -23.55 -7.55
N ILE A 497 26.94 -23.51 -8.84
CA ILE A 497 25.59 -23.88 -9.31
C ILE A 497 25.28 -25.34 -8.95
N LEU A 498 26.16 -26.28 -9.33
CA LEU A 498 25.94 -27.70 -9.08
C LEU A 498 25.89 -28.02 -7.58
N ALA A 499 26.74 -27.39 -6.77
CA ALA A 499 26.73 -27.54 -5.32
C ALA A 499 25.42 -27.04 -4.69
N HIS A 500 24.91 -25.89 -5.15
CA HIS A 500 23.63 -25.35 -4.69
C HIS A 500 22.46 -26.27 -5.06
N LEU A 501 22.42 -26.74 -6.31
CA LEU A 501 21.36 -27.64 -6.78
C LEU A 501 21.39 -28.99 -6.04
N ALA A 502 22.57 -29.62 -5.93
CA ALA A 502 22.73 -30.90 -5.24
C ALA A 502 22.35 -30.83 -3.76
N ARG A 503 22.51 -29.68 -3.11
CA ARG A 503 22.15 -29.47 -1.72
C ARG A 503 20.64 -29.29 -1.50
N ASN A 504 19.93 -28.71 -2.46
CA ASN A 504 18.51 -28.33 -2.31
C ASN A 504 17.54 -29.25 -3.06
N ASP A 505 18.01 -30.09 -3.97
CA ASP A 505 17.22 -31.07 -4.71
C ASP A 505 17.96 -32.40 -4.79
N LEU A 506 17.87 -33.18 -3.71
CA LEU A 506 18.63 -34.43 -3.57
C LEU A 506 18.28 -35.46 -4.65
N ALA A 507 17.01 -35.50 -5.07
CA ALA A 507 16.55 -36.35 -6.16
C ALA A 507 17.07 -35.89 -7.53
N GLY A 508 17.37 -34.60 -7.72
CA GLY A 508 17.92 -34.03 -8.95
C GLY A 508 16.92 -33.77 -10.07
N TYR A 509 15.64 -34.08 -9.89
CA TYR A 509 14.62 -33.90 -10.93
C TYR A 509 14.31 -32.42 -11.19
N ALA A 510 14.11 -31.60 -10.13
CA ALA A 510 13.84 -30.17 -10.30
C ALA A 510 15.06 -29.44 -10.90
N SER A 511 16.27 -29.88 -10.53
CA SER A 511 17.53 -29.41 -11.10
C SER A 511 17.62 -29.71 -12.60
N ALA A 512 17.29 -30.93 -13.01
CA ALA A 512 17.21 -31.32 -14.41
C ALA A 512 16.20 -30.47 -15.18
N SER A 513 15.02 -30.22 -14.60
CA SER A 513 14.01 -29.37 -15.23
C SER A 513 14.44 -27.91 -15.35
N LEU A 514 15.12 -27.36 -14.34
CA LEU A 514 15.68 -26.00 -14.39
C LEU A 514 16.71 -25.87 -15.52
N PHE A 515 17.55 -26.89 -15.72
CA PHE A 515 18.49 -26.91 -16.84
C PHE A 515 17.77 -27.01 -18.19
N ALA A 516 16.68 -27.77 -18.30
CA ALA A 516 15.87 -27.78 -19.52
C ALA A 516 15.27 -26.39 -19.81
N VAL A 517 14.77 -25.68 -18.79
CA VAL A 517 14.28 -24.29 -18.94
C VAL A 517 15.40 -23.37 -19.43
N SER A 518 16.60 -23.49 -18.87
CA SER A 518 17.75 -22.69 -19.33
C SER A 518 18.15 -22.96 -20.78
N GLU A 519 18.05 -24.21 -21.23
CA GLU A 519 18.35 -24.60 -22.61
C GLU A 519 17.30 -24.07 -23.58
N LEU A 520 16.03 -24.12 -23.20
CA LEU A 520 14.96 -23.50 -23.96
C LEU A 520 15.17 -21.98 -24.10
N ALA A 521 15.58 -21.30 -23.01
CA ALA A 521 15.88 -19.86 -23.03
C ALA A 521 17.09 -19.54 -23.94
N ASP A 522 18.17 -20.34 -23.89
CA ASP A 522 19.34 -20.17 -24.77
C ASP A 522 18.96 -20.29 -26.26
N ARG A 523 18.03 -21.19 -26.61
CA ARG A 523 17.56 -21.39 -27.99
C ARG A 523 16.56 -20.33 -28.46
N GLY A 524 15.76 -19.81 -27.52
CA GLY A 524 14.77 -18.77 -27.77
C GLY A 524 15.36 -17.38 -28.01
N ALA A 525 16.57 -17.13 -27.49
CA ALA A 525 17.30 -15.87 -27.63
C ALA A 525 17.49 -15.47 -29.12
N GLY A 526 16.57 -14.65 -29.63
CA GLY A 526 16.50 -14.22 -31.04
C GLY A 526 15.13 -14.35 -31.71
N GLN A 527 14.18 -15.09 -31.11
CA GLN A 527 12.79 -15.18 -31.57
C GLN A 527 11.89 -14.23 -30.78
N ARG A 528 10.95 -13.52 -31.43
CA ARG A 528 9.98 -12.64 -30.74
C ARG A 528 8.94 -13.49 -29.98
N GLY A 529 9.31 -14.00 -28.80
CA GLY A 529 8.43 -14.74 -27.89
C GLY A 529 7.53 -13.84 -27.04
N GLY A 530 6.52 -14.45 -26.39
CA GLY A 530 5.63 -13.78 -25.44
C GLY A 530 6.32 -13.32 -24.14
N ARG A 531 5.60 -12.59 -23.27
CA ARG A 531 6.17 -11.97 -22.05
C ARG A 531 6.93 -12.94 -21.12
N LEU A 532 6.47 -14.19 -20.99
CA LEU A 532 7.15 -15.21 -20.19
C LEU A 532 8.53 -15.58 -20.75
N HIS A 533 8.70 -15.61 -22.09
CA HIS A 533 10.00 -15.85 -22.70
C HIS A 533 10.98 -14.73 -22.43
N ARG A 534 10.57 -13.46 -22.56
CA ARG A 534 11.48 -12.34 -22.29
C ARG A 534 12.02 -12.35 -20.85
N GLY A 535 11.16 -12.60 -19.86
CA GLY A 535 11.62 -12.69 -18.46
C GLY A 535 12.59 -13.86 -18.23
N MET A 536 12.36 -15.01 -18.88
CA MET A 536 13.28 -16.15 -18.79
C MET A 536 14.60 -15.92 -19.53
N GLU A 537 14.58 -15.25 -20.68
CA GLU A 537 15.78 -14.84 -21.40
C GLU A 537 16.64 -13.91 -20.54
N GLU A 538 16.04 -12.89 -19.92
CA GLU A 538 16.75 -11.97 -19.01
C GLU A 538 17.36 -12.71 -17.80
N MET A 539 16.70 -13.76 -17.29
CA MET A 539 17.18 -14.52 -16.14
C MET A 539 18.29 -15.52 -16.49
N PHE A 540 18.16 -16.27 -17.59
CA PHE A 540 19.04 -17.41 -17.87
C PHE A 540 20.00 -17.21 -19.03
N ALA A 541 19.66 -16.37 -20.01
CA ALA A 541 20.45 -16.28 -21.24
C ALA A 541 21.85 -15.70 -20.98
N GLY A 542 22.83 -16.23 -21.70
CA GLY A 542 24.19 -15.67 -21.70
C GLY A 542 25.08 -16.09 -20.51
N SER A 543 24.56 -16.82 -19.51
CA SER A 543 25.40 -17.31 -18.40
C SER A 543 26.26 -18.51 -18.83
N GLN A 544 27.56 -18.27 -19.06
CA GLN A 544 28.52 -19.34 -19.35
C GLN A 544 28.60 -20.38 -18.22
N ALA A 545 28.59 -19.92 -16.96
CA ALA A 545 28.61 -20.79 -15.78
C ALA A 545 27.42 -21.75 -15.77
N LEU A 546 26.22 -21.28 -16.14
CA LEU A 546 25.02 -22.12 -16.21
C LEU A 546 25.12 -23.17 -17.32
N ARG A 547 25.64 -22.81 -18.51
CA ARG A 547 25.85 -23.76 -19.61
C ARG A 547 26.86 -24.85 -19.25
N GLU A 548 27.96 -24.48 -18.61
CA GLU A 548 28.96 -25.42 -18.12
C GLU A 548 28.39 -26.35 -17.04
N ALA A 549 27.61 -25.80 -16.09
CA ALA A 549 26.91 -26.59 -15.07
C ALA A 549 25.93 -27.58 -15.70
N ARG A 550 25.12 -27.13 -16.67
CA ARG A 550 24.18 -27.96 -17.43
C ARG A 550 24.91 -29.13 -18.10
N ALA A 551 25.96 -28.85 -18.87
CA ALA A 551 26.72 -29.87 -19.60
C ALA A 551 27.33 -30.93 -18.66
N ARG A 552 27.86 -30.49 -17.51
CA ARG A 552 28.36 -31.40 -16.48
C ARG A 552 27.25 -32.24 -15.87
N PHE A 553 26.15 -31.62 -15.46
CA PHE A 553 25.01 -32.30 -14.84
C PHE A 553 24.43 -33.39 -15.75
N VAL A 554 24.15 -33.06 -17.01
CA VAL A 554 23.64 -33.98 -18.04
C VAL A 554 24.53 -35.21 -18.17
N ARG A 555 25.85 -34.99 -18.28
CA ARG A 555 26.85 -36.06 -18.42
C ARG A 555 26.98 -36.91 -17.15
N GLU A 556 27.09 -36.28 -15.99
CA GLU A 556 27.32 -36.96 -14.70
C GLU A 556 26.08 -37.72 -14.21
N ARG A 557 24.87 -37.26 -14.56
CA ARG A 557 23.60 -37.85 -14.12
C ARG A 557 22.90 -38.74 -15.16
N GLY A 558 23.41 -38.79 -16.40
CA GLY A 558 22.74 -39.51 -17.48
C GLY A 558 21.34 -38.96 -17.76
N VAL A 559 21.21 -37.63 -17.78
CA VAL A 559 19.94 -36.93 -18.04
C VAL A 559 19.92 -36.45 -19.48
N THR A 560 18.79 -36.60 -20.15
CA THR A 560 18.55 -36.05 -21.50
C THR A 560 17.57 -34.88 -21.38
N LEU A 561 17.93 -33.74 -21.93
CA LEU A 561 17.05 -32.57 -21.99
C LEU A 561 16.39 -32.58 -23.38
N ALA A 562 15.09 -32.83 -23.43
CA ALA A 562 14.37 -32.88 -24.70
C ALA A 562 14.33 -31.47 -25.33
N PRO A 563 14.47 -31.38 -26.66
CA PRO A 563 14.54 -30.10 -27.34
C PRO A 563 13.27 -29.25 -27.27
#